data_AF-A0A2J7Q1Q8-F1
#
_entry.id   AF-A0A2J7Q1Q8-F1
#
_cell.length_a   1.000
_cell.length_b   1.000
_cell.length_c   1.000
_cell.angle_alpha   90.00
_cell.angle_beta   90.00
_cell.angle_gamma   90.00
#
_symmetry.space_group_name_H-M   'P 1'
#
loop_
_entity.id
_entity.type
_entity.pdbx_description
1 polymer ?
#
loop_
_entity_poly.entity_id
_entity_poly.type
_entity_poly.pdbx_seq_one_letter_code
_entity_poly.pdbx_strand_id
1 'polypeptide(L)'
;MKILRQPTPVTIKIDQKQLEDVKRFKYLGSLLTDDGRCTCEIKSRIAMAKAAFSKKKNPFTSVLDLNLRKTLVKCYISRMALYGAETWTLRAVDQKHPESFKMLCWRRIEKISWTNEVVLFRVSEQRNILHEIRKWKANWTGHILRSNCLLEEVIEGKREGRIEVTRRRGTCKKMLDDLGNRRGYSHLKEKALDRIKWRNCFGRDCGPVV
;
A
#
# COMPACT_ATOMS: atom_id res chain seq x y z
N MET A 1 -0.70 26.39 24.44
CA MET A 1 -1.96 26.67 23.72
C MET A 1 -2.13 25.66 22.57
N LYS A 2 -2.96 24.62 22.71
CA LYS A 2 -3.24 23.65 21.63
C LYS A 2 -4.48 24.13 20.87
N ILE A 3 -4.29 24.84 19.75
CA ILE A 3 -5.39 25.22 18.86
C ILE A 3 -5.77 23.98 18.05
N LEU A 4 -6.67 23.16 18.59
CA LEU A 4 -7.38 22.13 17.84
C LEU A 4 -8.42 22.84 16.98
N ARG A 5 -8.06 23.21 15.74
CA ARG A 5 -9.04 23.64 14.74
C ARG A 5 -10.05 22.50 14.57
N GLN A 6 -11.30 22.74 14.95
CA GLN A 6 -12.39 21.82 14.65
C GLN A 6 -12.61 21.81 13.13
N PRO A 7 -12.85 20.65 12.51
CA PRO A 7 -13.16 20.60 11.08
C PRO A 7 -14.46 21.37 10.85
N THR A 8 -14.42 22.39 10.00
CA THR A 8 -15.62 23.09 9.54
C THR A 8 -16.40 22.14 8.62
N PRO A 9 -17.71 21.96 8.83
CA PRO A 9 -18.51 21.09 7.98
C PRO A 9 -18.57 21.69 6.56
N VAL A 10 -18.01 20.96 5.59
CA VAL A 10 -18.02 21.37 4.19
C VAL A 10 -19.33 20.94 3.57
N THR A 11 -20.17 21.90 3.16
CA THR A 11 -21.43 21.60 2.47
C THR A 11 -21.20 21.57 0.97
N ILE A 12 -21.13 20.37 0.40
CA ILE A 12 -21.01 20.17 -1.05
C ILE A 12 -22.39 19.87 -1.63
N LYS A 13 -22.80 20.62 -2.66
CA LYS A 13 -24.04 20.40 -3.40
C LYS A 13 -23.72 19.98 -4.83
N ILE A 14 -24.30 18.88 -5.28
CA ILE A 14 -24.28 18.43 -6.67
C ILE A 14 -25.74 18.37 -7.13
N ASP A 15 -26.08 19.04 -8.23
CA ASP A 15 -27.45 19.09 -8.78
C ASP A 15 -28.51 19.40 -7.70
N GLN A 16 -28.25 20.41 -6.88
CA GLN A 16 -29.09 20.85 -5.75
C GLN A 16 -29.23 19.85 -4.59
N LYS A 17 -28.63 18.66 -4.67
CA LYS A 17 -28.59 17.67 -3.59
C LYS A 17 -27.34 17.85 -2.72
N GLN A 18 -27.53 17.94 -1.41
CA GLN A 18 -26.42 17.95 -0.45
C GLN A 18 -25.81 16.55 -0.34
N LEU A 19 -24.48 16.47 -0.42
CA LEU A 19 -23.75 15.24 -0.16
C LEU A 19 -23.64 14.96 1.34
N GLU A 20 -23.79 13.70 1.72
CA GLU A 20 -23.60 13.25 3.11
C GLU A 20 -22.11 13.25 3.47
N ASP A 21 -21.78 13.83 4.62
CA ASP A 21 -20.43 13.77 5.19
C ASP A 21 -20.25 12.46 5.98
N VAL A 22 -19.43 11.56 5.45
CA VAL A 22 -19.21 10.23 6.02
C VAL A 22 -17.75 10.04 6.45
N LYS A 23 -17.55 9.49 7.66
CA LYS A 23 -16.21 9.19 8.18
C LYS A 23 -15.48 8.09 7.42
N ARG A 24 -16.24 7.18 6.81
CA ARG A 24 -15.73 6.04 6.04
C ARG A 24 -16.54 5.88 4.78
N PHE A 25 -15.85 5.79 3.66
CA PHE A 25 -16.47 5.61 2.36
C PHE A 25 -15.77 4.49 1.59
N LYS A 26 -16.54 3.60 0.97
CA LYS A 26 -15.98 2.52 0.15
C LYS A 26 -16.10 2.90 -1.32
N TYR A 27 -14.98 3.15 -1.97
CA TYR A 27 -14.91 3.51 -3.38
C TYR A 27 -14.15 2.45 -4.18
N LEU A 28 -14.79 1.85 -5.19
CA LEU A 28 -14.20 0.81 -6.04
C LEU A 28 -13.50 -0.31 -5.24
N GLY A 29 -14.06 -0.64 -4.07
CA GLY A 29 -13.52 -1.65 -3.17
C GLY A 29 -12.53 -1.13 -2.12
N SER A 30 -11.96 0.08 -2.27
CA SER A 30 -11.02 0.68 -1.34
C SER A 30 -11.72 1.52 -0.27
N LEU A 31 -11.32 1.35 1.00
CA LEU A 31 -11.87 2.07 2.14
C LEU A 31 -11.12 3.39 2.36
N LEU A 32 -11.83 4.49 2.14
CA LEU A 32 -11.39 5.84 2.43
C LEU A 32 -11.86 6.26 3.83
N THR A 33 -11.03 7.03 4.51
CA THR A 33 -11.27 7.54 5.87
C THR A 33 -11.12 9.06 5.87
N ASP A 34 -11.90 9.73 6.70
CA ASP A 34 -11.86 11.18 6.93
C ASP A 34 -10.47 11.67 7.37
N ASP A 35 -9.75 10.86 8.13
CA ASP A 35 -8.39 11.17 8.62
C ASP A 35 -7.29 10.92 7.57
N GLY A 36 -7.64 10.40 6.38
CA GLY A 36 -6.72 10.14 5.28
C GLY A 36 -5.65 9.09 5.60
N ARG A 37 -5.93 8.16 6.54
CA ARG A 37 -5.02 7.09 6.91
C ARG A 37 -5.35 5.78 6.21
N CYS A 38 -4.31 5.08 5.77
CA CYS A 38 -4.46 3.79 5.10
C CYS A 38 -4.61 2.61 6.09
N THR A 39 -4.47 2.83 7.40
CA THR A 39 -4.50 1.74 8.40
C THR A 39 -5.78 0.91 8.34
N CYS A 40 -6.95 1.57 8.21
CA CYS A 40 -8.24 0.89 8.13
C CYS A 40 -8.34 0.07 6.84
N GLU A 41 -7.87 0.61 5.71
CA GLU A 41 -7.85 -0.10 4.43
C GLU A 41 -6.93 -1.32 4.47
N ILE A 42 -5.70 -1.16 4.96
CA ILE A 42 -4.72 -2.26 5.09
C ILE A 42 -5.31 -3.40 5.93
N LYS A 43 -5.91 -3.07 7.08
CA LYS A 43 -6.54 -4.07 7.96
C LYS A 43 -7.73 -4.76 7.27
N SER A 44 -8.56 -4.00 6.55
CA SER A 44 -9.69 -4.52 5.79
C SER A 44 -9.24 -5.52 4.72
N ARG A 45 -8.23 -5.17 3.90
CA ARG A 45 -7.66 -6.03 2.86
C ARG A 45 -7.06 -7.31 3.42
N ILE A 46 -6.31 -7.19 4.52
CA ILE A 46 -5.78 -8.35 5.24
C ILE A 46 -6.90 -9.24 5.78
N ALA A 47 -7.98 -8.67 6.33
CA ALA A 47 -9.13 -9.43 6.81
C ALA A 47 -9.81 -10.20 5.67
N MET A 48 -10.03 -9.57 4.51
CA MET A 48 -10.57 -10.22 3.32
C MET A 48 -9.66 -11.37 2.84
N ALA A 49 -8.35 -11.15 2.80
CA ALA A 49 -7.40 -12.18 2.41
C ALA A 49 -7.35 -13.35 3.41
N LYS A 50 -7.44 -13.08 4.72
CA LYS A 50 -7.57 -14.11 5.76
C LYS A 50 -8.86 -14.93 5.60
N ALA A 51 -9.97 -14.28 5.29
CA ALA A 51 -11.24 -14.95 5.03
C ALA A 51 -11.16 -15.85 3.79
N ALA A 52 -10.57 -15.35 2.70
CA ALA A 52 -10.36 -16.12 1.48
C ALA A 52 -9.43 -17.34 1.70
N PHE A 53 -8.33 -17.14 2.44
CA PHE A 53 -7.43 -18.22 2.83
C PHE A 53 -8.18 -19.30 3.62
N SER A 54 -9.00 -18.89 4.59
CA SER A 54 -9.73 -19.82 5.45
C SER A 54 -10.81 -20.58 4.69
N LYS A 55 -11.51 -19.91 3.75
CA LYS A 55 -12.51 -20.53 2.87
C LYS A 55 -11.92 -21.62 1.96
N LYS A 56 -10.64 -21.49 1.56
CA LYS A 56 -9.92 -22.45 0.70
C LYS A 56 -8.74 -23.10 1.42
N LYS A 57 -8.90 -23.46 2.70
CA LYS A 57 -7.80 -23.96 3.55
C LYS A 57 -7.14 -25.24 3.03
N ASN A 58 -7.91 -26.20 2.51
CA ASN A 58 -7.41 -27.53 2.11
C ASN A 58 -6.26 -27.49 1.08
N PRO A 59 -6.43 -26.85 -0.10
CA PRO A 59 -5.34 -26.76 -1.08
C PRO A 59 -4.10 -26.04 -0.55
N PHE A 60 -4.27 -25.10 0.38
CA PHE A 60 -3.14 -24.35 0.96
C PHE A 60 -2.40 -25.08 2.09
N THR A 61 -2.90 -26.21 2.59
CA THR A 61 -2.37 -26.82 3.83
C THR A 61 -1.99 -28.30 3.75
N SER A 62 -2.54 -29.07 2.82
CA SER A 62 -2.35 -30.54 2.85
C SER A 62 -2.33 -31.23 1.50
N VAL A 63 -3.08 -30.74 0.51
CA VAL A 63 -3.28 -31.49 -0.74
C VAL A 63 -2.12 -31.34 -1.74
N LEU A 64 -1.42 -30.21 -1.71
CA LEU A 64 -0.48 -29.81 -2.76
C LEU A 64 0.96 -29.77 -2.27
N ASP A 65 1.91 -29.90 -3.20
CA ASP A 65 3.33 -29.68 -2.94
C ASP A 65 3.59 -28.31 -2.31
N LEU A 66 4.62 -28.21 -1.47
CA LEU A 66 4.95 -26.97 -0.77
C LEU A 66 5.22 -25.81 -1.74
N ASN A 67 5.95 -26.03 -2.84
CA ASN A 67 6.24 -24.97 -3.79
C ASN A 67 4.97 -24.49 -4.49
N LEU A 68 4.05 -25.40 -4.82
CA LEU A 68 2.77 -25.05 -5.40
C LEU A 68 1.90 -24.27 -4.40
N ARG A 69 1.83 -24.70 -3.13
CA ARG A 69 1.13 -23.97 -2.06
C ARG A 69 1.68 -22.55 -1.89
N LYS A 70 3.01 -22.40 -1.89
CA LYS A 70 3.68 -21.09 -1.81
C LYS A 70 3.29 -20.19 -2.97
N THR A 71 3.36 -20.71 -4.19
CA THR A 71 2.98 -19.96 -5.40
C THR A 71 1.53 -19.51 -5.34
N LEU A 72 0.61 -20.40 -4.96
CA LEU A 72 -0.81 -20.05 -4.85
C LEU A 72 -1.06 -18.97 -3.79
N VAL A 73 -0.41 -19.06 -2.63
CA VAL A 73 -0.54 -18.02 -1.59
C VAL A 73 0.03 -16.69 -2.06
N LYS A 74 1.19 -16.68 -2.73
CA LYS A 74 1.78 -15.46 -3.31
C LYS A 74 0.88 -14.84 -4.38
N CYS A 75 0.33 -15.64 -5.29
CA CYS A 75 -0.43 -15.15 -6.42
C CYS A 75 -1.86 -14.71 -6.06
N TYR A 76 -2.54 -15.42 -5.17
CA TYR A 76 -3.94 -15.10 -4.84
C TYR A 76 -4.07 -14.34 -3.53
N ILE A 77 -3.55 -14.93 -2.44
CA ILE A 77 -3.81 -14.43 -1.08
C ILE A 77 -3.00 -13.16 -0.80
N SER A 78 -1.71 -13.14 -1.14
CA SER A 78 -0.87 -11.95 -0.97
C SER A 78 -1.30 -10.82 -1.92
N ARG A 79 -1.70 -11.12 -3.17
CA ARG A 79 -2.23 -10.10 -4.09
C ARG A 79 -3.53 -9.49 -3.60
N MET A 80 -4.44 -10.29 -3.04
CA MET A 80 -5.67 -9.78 -2.44
C MET A 80 -5.40 -8.85 -1.24
N ALA A 81 -4.45 -9.24 -0.38
CA ALA A 81 -4.09 -8.46 0.80
C ALA A 81 -3.40 -7.13 0.44
N LEU A 82 -2.64 -7.10 -0.67
CA LEU A 82 -1.84 -5.96 -1.10
C LEU A 82 -2.48 -5.17 -2.26
N TYR A 83 -3.76 -5.42 -2.55
CA TYR A 83 -4.46 -4.68 -3.57
C TYR A 83 -4.51 -3.19 -3.22
N GLY A 84 -4.06 -2.33 -4.16
CA GLY A 84 -3.99 -0.89 -3.98
C GLY A 84 -2.82 -0.41 -3.10
N ALA A 85 -1.87 -1.29 -2.78
CA ALA A 85 -0.71 -0.94 -1.95
C ALA A 85 0.18 0.15 -2.56
N GLU A 86 0.11 0.35 -3.88
CA GLU A 86 0.80 1.46 -4.57
C GLU A 86 0.32 2.83 -4.07
N THR A 87 -0.94 2.93 -3.64
CA THR A 87 -1.55 4.18 -3.18
C THR A 87 -1.43 4.41 -1.68
N TRP A 88 -0.88 3.44 -0.94
CA TRP A 88 -0.83 3.52 0.52
C TRP A 88 0.29 4.43 1.02
N THR A 89 -0.07 5.28 1.99
CA THR A 89 0.89 6.03 2.79
C THR A 89 1.35 5.18 3.98
N LEU A 90 2.40 4.39 3.77
CA LEU A 90 2.95 3.44 4.74
C LEU A 90 3.77 4.14 5.83
N ARG A 91 3.20 4.28 7.03
CA ARG A 91 3.97 4.64 8.23
C ARG A 91 4.66 3.41 8.80
N ALA A 92 5.66 3.61 9.65
CA ALA A 92 6.35 2.52 10.37
C ALA A 92 5.36 1.57 11.10
N VAL A 93 4.27 2.10 11.67
CA VAL A 93 3.23 1.28 12.30
C VAL A 93 2.42 0.43 11.31
N ASP A 94 2.20 0.95 10.10
CA ASP A 94 1.38 0.32 9.07
C ASP A 94 2.18 -0.76 8.31
N GLN A 95 3.51 -0.60 8.20
CA GLN A 95 4.42 -1.56 7.57
C GLN A 95 4.42 -2.93 8.26
N LYS A 96 4.21 -2.96 9.59
CA LYS A 96 4.15 -4.21 10.36
C LYS A 96 2.95 -5.10 9.99
N HIS A 97 1.87 -4.54 9.45
CA HIS A 97 0.65 -5.28 9.15
C HIS A 97 0.84 -6.29 7.99
N PRO A 98 1.32 -5.88 6.80
CA PRO A 98 1.64 -6.82 5.72
C PRO A 98 2.65 -7.90 6.12
N GLU A 99 3.71 -7.55 6.85
CA GLU A 99 4.73 -8.50 7.30
C GLU A 99 4.13 -9.58 8.22
N SER A 100 3.37 -9.15 9.23
CA SER A 100 2.70 -10.06 10.15
C SER A 100 1.72 -10.98 9.42
N PHE A 101 1.02 -10.46 8.41
CA PHE A 101 0.13 -11.24 7.57
C PHE A 101 0.87 -12.29 6.75
N LYS A 102 1.99 -11.94 6.10
CA LYS A 102 2.81 -12.89 5.34
C LYS A 102 3.32 -14.03 6.24
N MET A 103 3.78 -13.70 7.44
CA MET A 103 4.19 -14.69 8.44
C MET A 103 3.04 -15.60 8.89
N LEU A 104 1.83 -15.05 9.07
CA LEU A 104 0.65 -15.86 9.38
C LEU A 104 0.36 -16.88 8.27
N CYS A 105 0.43 -16.47 7.00
CA CYS A 105 0.22 -17.36 5.88
C CYS A 105 1.26 -18.49 5.85
N TRP A 106 2.54 -18.18 6.03
CA TRP A 106 3.61 -19.18 6.07
C TRP A 106 3.45 -20.20 7.20
N ARG A 107 3.14 -19.72 8.40
CA ARG A 107 2.83 -20.59 9.54
C ARG A 107 1.67 -21.53 9.24
N ARG A 108 0.63 -21.06 8.56
CA ARG A 108 -0.55 -21.86 8.25
C ARG A 108 -0.30 -22.90 7.16
N ILE A 109 0.50 -22.59 6.14
CA ILE A 109 0.86 -23.55 5.08
C ILE A 109 1.63 -24.72 5.70
N GLU A 110 2.66 -24.44 6.48
CA GLU A 110 3.55 -25.46 7.05
C GLU A 110 3.11 -25.98 8.43
N LYS A 111 2.01 -25.44 8.99
CA LYS A 111 1.50 -25.76 10.33
C LYS A 111 2.55 -25.57 11.45
N ILE A 112 3.38 -24.53 11.32
CA ILE A 112 4.48 -24.19 12.24
C ILE A 112 4.02 -23.12 13.25
N SER A 113 4.25 -23.34 14.55
CA SER A 113 3.95 -22.39 15.64
C SER A 113 5.17 -21.63 16.18
N TRP A 114 6.35 -21.83 15.59
CA TRP A 114 7.64 -21.30 16.06
C TRP A 114 7.90 -19.82 15.69
N THR A 115 9.09 -19.33 16.06
CA THR A 115 9.59 -17.98 15.79
C THR A 115 9.64 -17.65 14.29
N ASN A 116 9.64 -16.36 13.94
CA ASN A 116 9.52 -15.94 12.54
C ASN A 116 10.71 -16.42 11.67
N GLU A 117 11.89 -16.49 12.26
CA GLU A 117 13.16 -16.84 11.61
C GLU A 117 13.14 -18.31 11.19
N VAL A 118 12.69 -19.19 12.07
CA VAL A 118 12.55 -20.63 11.80
C VAL A 118 11.52 -20.89 10.70
N VAL A 119 10.41 -20.16 10.71
CA VAL A 119 9.38 -20.26 9.67
C VAL A 119 9.94 -19.87 8.31
N LEU A 120 10.69 -18.77 8.23
CA LEU A 120 11.29 -18.31 6.96
C LEU A 120 12.35 -19.26 6.44
N PHE A 121 13.17 -19.83 7.33
CA PHE A 121 14.17 -20.84 6.98
C PHE A 121 13.51 -22.09 6.37
N ARG A 122 12.49 -22.64 7.04
CA ARG A 122 11.79 -23.85 6.57
C ARG A 122 11.02 -23.65 5.27
N VAL A 123 10.37 -22.50 5.11
CA VAL A 123 9.67 -22.16 3.86
C VAL A 123 10.65 -21.73 2.77
N SER A 124 11.93 -21.50 3.10
CA SER A 124 12.96 -20.95 2.21
C SER A 124 12.50 -19.65 1.54
N GLU A 125 12.08 -18.68 2.34
CA GLU A 125 11.59 -17.38 1.89
C GLU A 125 12.23 -16.22 2.66
N GLN A 126 12.29 -15.04 2.05
CA GLN A 126 12.87 -13.83 2.64
C GLN A 126 11.80 -12.80 3.03
N ARG A 127 12.14 -11.89 3.95
CA ARG A 127 11.30 -10.73 4.31
C ARG A 127 11.41 -9.62 3.25
N ASN A 128 10.77 -9.83 2.11
CA ASN A 128 10.83 -8.90 0.98
C ASN A 128 9.52 -8.12 0.72
N ILE A 129 8.48 -8.29 1.53
CA ILE A 129 7.14 -7.73 1.22
C ILE A 129 7.14 -6.20 1.10
N LEU A 130 7.86 -5.49 1.96
CA LEU A 130 7.97 -4.03 1.87
C LEU A 130 8.73 -3.61 0.61
N HIS A 131 9.75 -4.38 0.22
CA HIS A 131 10.47 -4.16 -1.03
C HIS A 131 9.56 -4.39 -2.25
N GLU A 132 8.73 -5.44 -2.24
CA GLU A 132 7.74 -5.71 -3.29
C GLU A 132 6.73 -4.56 -3.42
N ILE A 133 6.18 -4.08 -2.30
CA ILE A 133 5.25 -2.94 -2.30
C ILE A 133 5.94 -1.69 -2.84
N ARG A 134 7.17 -1.39 -2.39
CA ARG A 134 7.96 -0.25 -2.87
C ARG A 134 8.22 -0.35 -4.38
N LYS A 135 8.50 -1.54 -4.90
CA LYS A 135 8.71 -1.80 -6.33
C LYS A 135 7.44 -1.56 -7.14
N TRP A 136 6.29 -2.08 -6.69
CA TRP A 136 5.00 -1.84 -7.38
C TRP A 136 4.64 -0.36 -7.39
N LYS A 137 4.85 0.30 -6.25
CA LYS A 137 4.63 1.72 -6.10
C LYS A 137 5.53 2.55 -7.01
N ALA A 138 6.81 2.20 -7.13
CA ALA A 138 7.72 2.85 -8.06
C ALA A 138 7.30 2.62 -9.52
N ASN A 139 6.85 1.41 -9.88
CA ASN A 139 6.35 1.14 -11.23
C ASN A 139 5.12 1.99 -11.56
N TRP A 140 4.15 2.05 -10.65
CA TRP A 140 2.93 2.83 -10.81
C TRP A 140 3.21 4.34 -10.85
N THR A 141 4.02 4.84 -9.91
CA THR A 141 4.43 6.24 -9.86
C THR A 141 5.19 6.63 -11.13
N GLY A 142 6.17 5.82 -11.55
CA GLY A 142 6.93 6.08 -12.77
C GLY A 142 6.06 6.03 -14.02
N HIS A 143 4.96 5.27 -14.03
CA HIS A 143 3.99 5.29 -15.13
C HIS A 143 3.18 6.60 -15.12
N ILE A 144 2.67 7.03 -13.97
CA ILE A 144 1.92 8.28 -13.84
C ILE A 144 2.77 9.49 -14.18
N LEU A 145 3.99 9.59 -13.64
CA LEU A 145 4.86 10.75 -13.88
C LEU A 145 5.33 10.90 -15.33
N ARG A 146 5.24 9.82 -16.12
CA ARG A 146 5.51 9.83 -17.57
C ARG A 146 4.23 9.97 -18.40
N SER A 147 3.07 9.91 -17.76
CA SER A 147 1.77 10.02 -18.42
C SER A 147 1.22 11.42 -18.18
N ASN A 148 0.86 12.12 -19.26
CA ASN A 148 0.16 13.41 -19.18
C ASN A 148 -1.31 13.16 -18.81
N CYS A 149 -1.57 12.66 -17.61
CA CYS A 149 -2.89 12.28 -17.14
C CYS A 149 -3.32 13.13 -15.93
N LEU A 150 -4.63 13.21 -15.69
CA LEU A 150 -5.21 13.93 -14.55
C LEU A 150 -4.59 13.53 -13.20
N LEU A 151 -4.15 12.28 -13.06
CA LEU A 151 -3.49 11.79 -11.85
C LEU A 151 -2.16 12.49 -11.59
N GLU A 152 -1.41 12.86 -12.63
CA GLU A 152 -0.19 13.65 -12.49
C GLU A 152 -0.52 15.02 -11.87
N GLU A 153 -1.50 15.73 -12.43
CA GLU A 153 -1.95 17.04 -11.93
C GLU A 153 -2.44 16.97 -10.48
N VAL A 154 -3.18 15.90 -10.16
CA VAL A 154 -3.67 15.59 -8.81
C VAL A 154 -2.52 15.37 -7.83
N ILE A 155 -1.47 14.65 -8.23
CA ILE A 155 -0.26 14.44 -7.40
C ILE A 155 0.51 15.75 -7.24
N GLU A 156 0.62 16.54 -8.30
CA GLU A 156 1.31 17.83 -8.27
C GLU A 156 0.58 18.86 -7.41
N GLY A 157 -0.73 18.68 -7.23
CA GLY A 157 -1.60 19.60 -6.52
C GLY A 157 -2.07 20.76 -7.39
N LYS A 158 -2.03 20.61 -8.72
CA LYS A 158 -2.56 21.57 -9.70
C LYS A 158 -4.09 21.49 -9.70
N ARG A 159 -4.72 21.96 -8.63
CA ARG A 159 -6.18 22.07 -8.51
C ARG A 159 -6.56 23.53 -8.32
N GLU A 160 -7.69 23.92 -8.89
CA GLU A 160 -8.27 25.24 -8.68
C GLU A 160 -8.74 25.36 -7.21
N GLY A 161 -8.22 26.36 -6.48
CA GLY A 161 -8.56 26.63 -5.08
C GLY A 161 -7.41 26.50 -4.07
N ARG A 162 -7.54 27.12 -2.89
CA ARG A 162 -6.58 27.02 -1.79
C ARG A 162 -6.84 25.76 -0.96
N ILE A 163 -5.85 24.89 -0.83
CA ILE A 163 -5.88 23.82 0.17
C ILE A 163 -5.69 24.46 1.54
N GLU A 164 -6.67 24.32 2.44
CA GLU A 164 -6.39 24.54 3.86
C GLU A 164 -5.37 23.48 4.31
N VAL A 165 -4.11 23.91 4.46
CA VAL A 165 -3.03 23.07 4.96
C VAL A 165 -3.31 22.75 6.44
N THR A 166 -4.20 21.80 6.68
CA THR A 166 -4.39 21.25 8.01
C THR A 166 -3.19 20.36 8.32
N ARG A 167 -2.63 20.54 9.52
CA ARG A 167 -1.47 19.80 10.05
C ARG A 167 -1.63 18.26 10.02
N ARG A 168 -2.83 17.76 9.69
CA ARG A 168 -3.22 16.34 9.75
C ARG A 168 -2.75 15.51 8.54
N ARG A 169 -2.50 16.10 7.35
CA ARG A 169 -1.56 15.61 6.31
C ARG A 169 -1.60 16.50 5.06
N GLY A 170 -0.42 16.99 4.65
CA GLY A 170 -0.21 17.63 3.34
C GLY A 170 -0.26 16.63 2.18
N THR A 171 -0.67 17.15 1.02
CA THR A 171 -0.53 16.73 -0.39
C THR A 171 -0.41 15.22 -0.70
N CYS A 172 -1.08 14.75 -1.76
CA CYS A 172 -0.93 13.41 -2.36
C CYS A 172 0.54 12.92 -2.46
N LYS A 173 1.50 13.86 -2.55
CA LYS A 173 2.96 13.64 -2.48
C LYS A 173 3.45 12.85 -1.27
N LYS A 174 2.78 12.85 -0.11
CA LYS A 174 3.19 12.04 1.06
C LYS A 174 3.17 10.54 0.82
N MET A 175 2.35 10.08 -0.14
CA MET A 175 2.45 8.69 -0.55
C MET A 175 3.80 8.41 -1.23
N LEU A 176 4.56 9.41 -1.67
CA LEU A 176 5.84 9.20 -2.36
C LEU A 176 7.04 9.32 -1.44
N ASP A 177 6.85 9.59 -0.14
CA ASP A 177 7.93 9.81 0.82
C ASP A 177 8.87 8.60 0.94
N ASP A 178 8.36 7.37 0.78
CA ASP A 178 9.13 6.12 0.77
C ASP A 178 9.87 5.86 -0.56
N LEU A 179 9.48 6.54 -1.64
CA LEU A 179 10.20 6.53 -2.92
C LEU A 179 11.20 7.68 -3.03
N GLY A 180 10.92 8.79 -2.37
CA GLY A 180 11.72 10.01 -2.41
C GLY A 180 13.10 9.82 -1.79
N ASN A 181 14.11 10.41 -2.44
CA ASN A 181 15.41 10.63 -1.82
C ASN A 181 15.37 11.94 -1.00
N ARG A 182 16.41 12.21 -0.19
CA ARG A 182 16.57 13.50 0.54
C ARG A 182 16.42 14.76 -0.33
N ARG A 183 16.58 14.63 -1.66
CA ARG A 183 16.46 15.70 -2.67
C ARG A 183 15.01 16.07 -3.05
N GLY A 184 13.99 15.36 -2.55
CA GLY A 184 12.57 15.71 -2.72
C GLY A 184 11.92 15.23 -4.02
N TYR A 185 10.68 15.71 -4.27
CA TYR A 185 9.80 15.27 -5.36
C TYR A 185 10.28 15.66 -6.76
N SER A 186 10.81 16.87 -6.95
CA SER A 186 11.26 17.34 -8.28
C SER A 186 12.33 16.43 -8.88
N HIS A 187 13.30 16.00 -8.05
CA HIS A 187 14.32 15.03 -8.45
C HIS A 187 13.76 13.65 -8.78
N LEU A 188 12.70 13.23 -8.08
CA LEU A 188 11.99 11.99 -8.38
C LEU A 188 11.30 12.08 -9.75
N LYS A 189 10.68 13.23 -10.07
CA LYS A 189 10.02 13.47 -11.35
C LYS A 189 11.01 13.46 -12.51
N GLU A 190 12.13 14.17 -12.39
CA GLU A 190 13.18 14.19 -13.41
C GLU A 190 13.73 12.78 -13.68
N LYS A 191 13.99 12.00 -12.61
CA LYS A 191 14.42 10.61 -12.73
C LYS A 191 13.38 9.70 -13.39
N ALA A 192 12.10 9.99 -13.23
CA ALA A 192 11.02 9.18 -13.81
C ALA A 192 10.98 9.29 -15.33
N LEU A 193 11.43 10.40 -15.91
CA LEU A 193 11.49 10.60 -17.36
C LEU A 193 12.47 9.62 -18.03
N ASP A 194 13.61 9.35 -17.38
CA ASP A 194 14.58 8.38 -17.85
C ASP A 194 14.21 6.96 -17.37
N ARG A 195 13.63 6.16 -18.28
CA ARG A 195 13.17 4.80 -17.99
C ARG A 195 14.29 3.88 -17.51
N ILE A 196 15.52 4.06 -18.00
CA ILE A 196 16.66 3.22 -17.64
C ILE A 196 17.12 3.58 -16.23
N LYS A 197 17.30 4.88 -15.94
CA LYS A 197 17.64 5.34 -14.59
C LYS A 197 16.56 4.96 -13.58
N TRP A 198 15.28 5.09 -13.93
CA TRP A 198 14.16 4.70 -13.06
C TRP A 198 14.20 3.20 -12.73
N ARG A 199 14.37 2.34 -13.75
CA ARG A 199 14.47 0.89 -13.56
C ARG A 199 15.71 0.50 -12.78
N ASN A 200 16.83 1.20 -12.92
CA ASN A 200 18.02 0.93 -12.11
C ASN A 200 17.83 1.33 -10.64
N CYS A 201 17.08 2.41 -10.37
CA CYS A 201 16.81 2.86 -9.00
C CYS A 201 15.86 1.94 -8.22
N PHE A 202 14.87 1.36 -8.89
CA PHE A 202 13.77 0.64 -8.22
C PHE A 202 13.52 -0.79 -8.72
N GLY A 203 14.17 -1.20 -9.82
CA GLY A 203 13.90 -2.44 -10.53
C GLY A 203 14.89 -3.57 -10.27
N ARG A 204 16.08 -3.31 -9.69
CA ARG A 204 16.96 -4.38 -9.22
C ARG A 204 16.43 -4.93 -7.91
N ASP A 205 16.47 -6.25 -7.78
CA ASP A 205 16.30 -6.92 -6.49
C ASP A 205 17.39 -6.38 -5.58
N CYS A 206 17.04 -5.47 -4.70
CA CYS A 206 17.93 -5.12 -3.61
C CYS A 206 18.11 -6.42 -2.85
N GLY A 207 19.32 -6.99 -2.89
CA GLY A 207 19.73 -8.04 -1.98
C GLY A 207 19.44 -7.66 -0.53
N PRO A 208 19.52 -8.62 0.40
CA PRO A 208 19.10 -8.39 1.77
C PRO A 208 19.75 -7.11 2.30
N VAL A 209 18.93 -6.22 2.86
CA VAL A 209 19.44 -5.14 3.70
C VAL A 209 20.08 -5.85 4.89
N VAL A 210 21.41 -5.81 4.93
CA VAL A 210 22.22 -6.25 6.07
C VAL A 210 21.77 -5.51 7.32
#